data_AF-A0AAJ6L0A9-F1
#
_entry.id   AF-A0AAJ6L0A9-F1
#
_cell.length_a   1.000
_cell.length_b   1.000
_cell.length_c   1.000
_cell.angle_alpha   90.00
_cell.angle_beta   90.00
_cell.angle_gamma   90.00
#
_symmetry.space_group_name_H-M   'P 1'
#
loop_
_entity.id
_entity.type
_entity.pdbx_description
1 polymer ?
#
loop_
_entity_poly.entity_id
_entity_poly.type
_entity_poly.pdbx_seq_one_letter_code
_entity_poly.pdbx_strand_id
1 'polypeptide(L)' 'MRTVSFQGIQLTSGQQRRLALQQQLRGAFINPVLAHQVEQTLKDVESRKEQGIKPERIWFVERQEIGTTSVVEWMGY' A
#
# COMPACT_ATOMS: atom_id res chain seq x y z
N MET A 1 -30.51 -36.11 25.72
CA MET A 1 -29.07 -35.82 25.48
C MET A 1 -28.93 -35.08 24.16
N ARG A 2 -28.34 -33.87 24.15
CA ARG A 2 -28.00 -33.15 22.91
C ARG A 2 -26.70 -33.72 22.37
N THR A 3 -26.71 -34.24 21.15
CA THR A 3 -25.50 -34.61 20.41
C THR A 3 -24.76 -33.34 20.02
N VAL A 4 -23.65 -33.05 20.69
CA VAL A 4 -22.76 -31.95 20.33
C VAL A 4 -21.71 -32.53 19.38
N SER A 5 -21.68 -32.11 18.13
CA SER A 5 -20.67 -32.54 17.17
C SER A 5 -19.37 -31.76 17.41
N PHE A 6 -18.25 -32.48 17.56
CA PHE A 6 -16.90 -31.90 17.71
C PHE A 6 -16.21 -31.66 16.36
N GLN A 7 -16.97 -31.76 15.26
CA GLN A 7 -16.48 -31.57 13.90
C GLN A 7 -16.21 -30.08 13.67
N GLY A 8 -14.94 -29.71 13.55
CA GLY A 8 -14.48 -28.33 13.35
C GLY A 8 -13.58 -27.77 14.45
N ILE A 9 -13.33 -28.52 15.53
CA ILE A 9 -12.45 -28.09 16.63
C ILE A 9 -10.96 -28.26 16.27
N GLN A 10 -10.67 -29.19 15.36
CA GLN A 10 -9.31 -29.51 14.94
C GLN A 10 -9.17 -29.32 13.43
N LEU A 11 -8.08 -28.65 13.04
CA LEU A 11 -7.69 -28.54 11.64
C LEU A 11 -7.36 -29.94 11.10
N THR A 12 -7.85 -30.25 9.91
CA THR A 12 -7.42 -31.47 9.20
C THR A 12 -5.94 -31.37 8.85
N SER A 13 -5.28 -32.51 8.63
CA SER A 13 -3.87 -32.55 8.23
C SER A 13 -3.56 -31.68 7.00
N GLY A 14 -4.47 -31.63 6.03
CA GLY A 14 -4.38 -30.75 4.86
C GLY A 14 -4.48 -29.26 5.20
N GLN A 15 -5.41 -28.90 6.11
CA GLN A 15 -5.54 -27.52 6.59
C GLN A 15 -4.31 -27.08 7.40
N GLN A 16 -3.76 -27.95 8.25
CA GLN A 16 -2.53 -27.70 8.99
C GLN A 16 -1.35 -27.45 8.05
N ARG A 17 -1.18 -28.29 7.02
CA ARG A 17 -0.12 -28.12 6.01
C ARG A 17 -0.27 -26.81 5.24
N ARG A 18 -1.49 -26.44 4.85
CA ARG A 18 -1.75 -25.16 4.18
C ARG A 18 -1.44 -23.97 5.07
N LEU A 19 -1.79 -24.04 6.35
CA LEU A 19 -1.53 -22.98 7.33
C LEU A 19 -0.02 -22.84 7.58
N ALA A 20 0.71 -23.95 7.70
CA ALA A 20 2.18 -23.94 7.81
C ALA A 20 2.85 -23.32 6.57
N LEU A 21 2.37 -23.67 5.36
CA LEU A 21 2.85 -23.07 4.11
C LEU A 21 2.60 -21.56 4.09
N GLN A 22 1.40 -21.12 4.49
CA GLN A 22 1.08 -19.69 4.57
C GLN A 22 1.98 -18.98 5.58
N GLN A 23 2.24 -19.55 6.76
CA GLN A 23 3.13 -18.98 7.76
C GLN A 23 4.57 -18.86 7.24
N GLN A 24 5.08 -19.90 6.57
CA GLN A 24 6.40 -19.88 5.96
C GLN A 24 6.51 -18.82 4.85
N LEU A 25 5.46 -18.66 4.05
CA LEU A 25 5.42 -17.69 2.96
C LEU A 25 5.10 -16.26 3.41
N ARG A 26 4.61 -16.01 4.63
CA ARG A 26 4.29 -14.65 5.11
C ARG A 26 5.46 -13.69 4.97
N GLY A 27 6.68 -14.14 5.27
CA GLY A 27 7.89 -13.33 5.11
C GLY A 27 8.26 -13.06 3.65
N ALA A 28 7.87 -13.94 2.72
CA ALA A 28 8.04 -13.74 1.27
C ALA A 28 6.90 -12.92 0.66
N PHE A 29 5.70 -12.99 1.25
CA PHE A 29 4.48 -12.32 0.78
C PHE A 29 4.40 -10.86 1.23
N ILE A 30 4.94 -10.53 2.40
CA ILE A 30 5.27 -9.15 2.76
C ILE A 30 6.51 -8.79 1.94
N ASN A 31 6.28 -8.34 0.71
CA ASN A 31 7.35 -7.84 -0.13
C ASN A 31 7.91 -6.59 0.59
N PRO A 32 9.15 -6.64 1.10
CA PRO A 32 9.73 -5.52 1.85
C PRO A 32 9.80 -4.25 0.99
N VAL A 33 9.89 -4.41 -0.33
CA VAL A 33 9.85 -3.31 -1.30
C VAL A 33 8.47 -2.66 -1.33
N LEU A 34 7.39 -3.45 -1.36
CA LEU A 34 6.03 -2.90 -1.32
C LEU A 34 5.73 -2.21 0.01
N ALA A 35 6.14 -2.80 1.13
CA ALA A 35 5.98 -2.19 2.44
C ALA A 35 6.73 -0.84 2.53
N HIS A 36 7.97 -0.82 2.04
CA HIS A 36 8.78 0.40 2.01
C HIS A 36 8.18 1.47 1.08
N GLN A 37 7.71 1.07 -0.10
CA GLN A 37 7.09 1.98 -1.06
C GLN A 37 5.81 2.60 -0.50
N VAL A 38 4.98 1.81 0.21
CA VAL A 38 3.76 2.33 0.86
C VAL A 38 4.14 3.32 1.97
N GLU A 39 5.13 3.01 2.79
CA GLU A 39 5.58 3.91 3.87
C GLU A 39 6.11 5.24 3.31
N GLN A 40 6.93 5.20 2.26
CA GLN A 40 7.42 6.39 1.57
C GLN A 40 6.28 7.22 0.98
N THR A 41 5.35 6.57 0.29
CA THR A 41 4.20 7.25 -0.32
C THR A 41 3.33 7.94 0.73
N LEU A 42 3.09 7.30 1.88
CA LEU A 42 2.32 7.90 2.97
C LEU A 42 3.03 9.13 3.57
N LYS A 43 4.36 9.08 3.73
CA LYS A 43 5.15 10.22 4.21
C LYS A 43 5.08 11.40 3.24
N ASP A 44 5.20 11.14 1.94
CA ASP A 44 5.12 12.18 0.92
C ASP A 44 3.73 12.83 0.87
N VAL A 45 2.67 12.04 1.04
CA VAL A 45 1.30 12.53 1.11
C VAL A 45 1.09 13.41 2.35
N GLU A 46 1.57 13.00 3.52
CA GLU A 46 1.40 13.78 4.76
C GLU A 46 2.17 15.10 4.70
N SER A 47 3.40 15.10 4.19
CA SER A 47 4.20 16.32 3.97
C SER A 47 3.49 17.32 3.04
N ARG A 48 2.82 16.84 1.99
CA ARG A 48 2.06 17.69 1.05
C ARG A 48 0.74 18.18 1.64
N LYS A 49 0.12 17.42 2.55
CA LYS A 49 -1.07 17.82 3.29
C LYS A 49 -0.75 18.95 4.27
N GLU A 50 0.40 18.90 4.96
CA GLU A 50 0.87 19.98 5.83
C GLU A 50 1.14 21.28 5.05
N GLN A 51 1.48 21.19 3.76
CA GLN A 51 1.66 22.34 2.87
C GLN A 51 0.34 22.99 2.40
N GLY A 52 -0.82 22.52 2.90
CA GLY A 52 -2.10 23.24 2.80
C GLY A 52 -2.77 23.21 1.42
N ILE A 53 -2.43 22.25 0.55
CA ILE A 53 -2.98 22.23 -0.81
C ILE A 53 -4.37 21.59 -0.83
N LYS A 54 -5.34 22.30 -1.42
CA LYS A 54 -6.75 21.88 -1.49
C LYS A 54 -6.89 20.50 -2.16
N PRO A 55 -7.63 19.55 -1.56
CA PRO A 55 -7.73 18.17 -2.04
C PRO A 55 -8.44 18.03 -3.40
N GLU A 56 -9.15 19.06 -3.85
CA GLU A 56 -9.89 19.07 -5.11
C GLU A 56 -9.00 19.21 -6.36
N ARG A 57 -7.68 19.41 -6.21
CA ARG A 57 -6.74 19.66 -7.33
C ARG A 57 -5.58 18.67 -7.48
N ILE A 58 -5.46 17.62 -6.66
CA ILE A 58 -4.24 16.78 -6.66
C ILE A 58 -4.56 15.30 -6.51
N TRP A 59 -4.48 14.56 -7.62
CA TRP A 59 -4.11 13.13 -7.59
C TRP A 59 -3.13 12.72 -8.70
N PHE A 60 -2.61 13.66 -9.50
CA PHE A 60 -1.60 13.38 -10.51
C PHE A 60 -0.48 14.42 -10.43
N VAL A 61 0.77 13.98 -10.52
CA VAL A 61 1.89 14.87 -10.82
C VAL A 61 1.80 15.18 -12.31
N GLU A 62 1.13 16.27 -12.66
CA GLU A 62 0.98 16.69 -14.07
C GLU A 62 2.28 17.25 -14.62
N ARG A 63 3.06 17.95 -13.79
CA ARG A 63 4.34 18.54 -14.17
C ARG A 63 5.20 18.82 -12.93
N GLN A 64 6.49 18.48 -12.98
CA GLN A 64 7.46 18.88 -11.97
C GLN A 64 8.61 19.59 -12.69
N GLU A 65 8.61 20.92 -12.65
CA GLU A 65 9.68 21.74 -13.22
C GLU A 65 10.66 22.16 -12.12
N ILE A 66 11.95 22.07 -12.39
CA ILE A 66 13.02 22.53 -11.51
C ILE A 66 13.64 23.75 -12.19
N GLY A 67 13.39 24.95 -11.64
CA GLY A 67 13.90 26.21 -12.18
C GLY A 67 12.84 27.31 -12.24
N THR A 68 13.21 28.48 -12.77
CA THR A 68 12.27 29.59 -13.05
C THR A 68 11.75 29.44 -14.47
N THR A 69 10.48 29.07 -14.63
CA THR A 69 9.83 28.96 -15.95
C THR A 69 9.93 30.30 -16.69
N SER A 70 10.51 30.28 -17.90
CA SER A 70 10.58 31.47 -18.74
C SER A 70 9.19 31.83 -19.28
N VAL A 71 8.89 33.13 -19.48
CA VAL A 71 7.59 33.58 -20.02
C VAL A 71 7.30 32.96 -21.40
N VAL A 72 8.36 32.65 -22.15
CA VAL A 72 8.28 32.04 -23.49
C VAL A 72 7.79 30.58 -23.40
N GLU A 73 8.37 29.78 -22.50
CA GLU A 73 7.93 28.40 -22.25
C GLU A 73 6.50 28.34 -21.68
N TRP A 74 6.10 29.32 -20.87
CA TRP A 74 4.72 29.40 -20.36
C TRP A 74 3.70 29.65 -21.48
N MET A 75 4.08 30.41 -22.51
CA MET A 75 3.25 30.73 -23.67
C MET A 75 3.30 29.65 -24.76
N GLY A 76 4.08 28.57 -24.57
CA GLY A 76 4.15 27.42 -25.49
C GLY A 76 4.98 27.64 -26.76
N TYR A 77 5.96 28.56 -26.71
CA TYR A 77 6.91 28.83 -27.80
C TYR A 77 8.30 28.27 -27.50
#